data_AF-D0SAQ0-F1
#
_entry.id   AF-D0SAQ0-F1
#
_cell.length_a   1.000
_cell.length_b   1.000
_cell.length_c   1.000
_cell.angle_alpha   90.00
_cell.angle_beta   90.00
_cell.angle_gamma   90.00
#
_symmetry.space_group_name_H-M   'P 1'
#
loop_
_entity.id
_entity.type
_entity.pdbx_description
1 polymer ?
#
loop_
_entity_poly.entity_id
_entity_poly.type
_entity_poly.pdbx_seq_one_letter_code
_entity_poly.pdbx_strand_id
1 'polypeptide(L)'
;MTDQLRKKFENLQLNAGQGKISAFLSVSLGFVGIFAALCFLFPTVLTTPELRPLYSKHYDVFYYTLLFGIVISAGFGTYSAIIKQNKYGFYGLCITILAAILGCGLIKAPTLPALPFYAGFDYFVITLIILALVFIPLEGFFAKNTEQKILRVGWVTDMKYFMFSHIGIQLFSFLTVMPIQYWITHIPNNPIVPYVQAQPIWLQFIELLIVVDFTTYWLHRAMHEVNFLWRFHAIHHSTEQMDWLASSRLHIVECVNDPFYRNLTNFSVRFSYLCGLCLFGLYFFPCHFYSLQRAFPLSLSALADRNT
;
A
#
# COMPACT_ATOMS: atom_id res chain seq x y z
N MET A 1 8.74 19.01 -10.84
CA MET A 1 10.10 18.43 -10.75
C MET A 1 10.84 18.81 -12.02
N THR A 2 12.08 19.32 -11.95
CA THR A 2 12.82 19.71 -13.16
C THR A 2 13.32 18.48 -13.93
N ASP A 3 13.47 18.58 -15.25
CA ASP A 3 13.91 17.46 -16.11
C ASP A 3 15.25 16.87 -15.66
N GLN A 4 16.12 17.71 -15.10
CA GLN A 4 17.39 17.27 -14.53
C GLN A 4 17.21 16.36 -13.30
N LEU A 5 16.26 16.68 -12.41
CA LEU A 5 15.94 15.83 -11.26
C LEU A 5 15.30 14.52 -11.75
N ARG A 6 14.43 14.59 -12.76
CA ARG A 6 13.78 13.41 -13.34
C ARG A 6 14.79 12.44 -13.94
N LYS A 7 15.75 12.98 -14.71
CA LYS A 7 16.86 12.20 -15.26
C LYS A 7 17.73 11.54 -14.18
N LYS A 8 17.96 12.24 -13.06
CA LYS A 8 18.83 11.76 -11.97
C LYS A 8 18.17 10.72 -11.06
N PHE A 9 16.88 10.84 -10.80
CA PHE A 9 16.20 10.05 -9.76
C PHE A 9 15.10 9.12 -10.29
N GLU A 10 14.47 9.43 -11.42
CA GLU A 10 13.31 8.70 -11.93
C GLU A 10 13.67 7.85 -13.17
N ASN A 11 14.43 8.42 -14.12
CA ASN A 11 14.84 7.78 -15.39
C ASN A 11 16.05 6.84 -15.26
N LEU A 12 16.10 6.04 -14.20
CA LEU A 12 17.14 5.04 -14.01
C LEU A 12 16.77 3.73 -14.72
N GLN A 13 17.36 3.48 -15.88
CA GLN A 13 17.18 2.19 -16.56
C GLN A 13 17.90 1.06 -15.81
N LEU A 14 17.12 0.05 -15.44
CA LEU A 14 17.63 -1.23 -14.94
C LEU A 14 18.01 -2.11 -16.13
N ASN A 15 19.26 -1.99 -16.57
CA ASN A 15 19.83 -2.89 -17.58
C ASN A 15 20.31 -4.17 -16.89
N ALA A 16 19.97 -5.32 -17.48
CA ALA A 16 20.47 -6.62 -17.04
C ALA A 16 22.01 -6.68 -17.15
N GLY A 17 22.67 -7.42 -16.25
CA GLY A 17 24.12 -7.66 -16.31
C GLY A 17 25.00 -6.84 -15.35
N GLN A 18 24.53 -5.69 -14.87
CA GLN A 18 25.27 -4.81 -13.92
C GLN A 18 24.96 -5.08 -12.42
N GLY A 19 24.32 -6.21 -12.10
CA GLY A 19 23.89 -6.53 -10.73
C GLY A 19 22.75 -5.64 -10.20
N LYS A 20 22.23 -4.69 -10.97
CA LYS A 20 21.18 -3.75 -10.52
C LYS A 20 19.89 -4.44 -10.05
N ILE A 21 19.48 -5.52 -10.73
CA ILE A 21 18.30 -6.30 -10.33
C ILE A 21 18.56 -7.02 -9.01
N SER A 22 19.73 -7.62 -8.83
CA SER A 22 20.12 -8.26 -7.56
C SER A 22 20.24 -7.24 -6.42
N ALA A 23 20.81 -6.06 -6.67
CA ALA A 23 20.82 -4.96 -5.71
C ALA A 23 19.39 -4.59 -5.28
N PHE A 24 18.48 -4.47 -6.24
CA PHE A 24 17.07 -4.18 -5.97
C PHE A 24 16.42 -5.25 -5.10
N LEU A 25 16.52 -6.53 -5.50
CA LEU A 25 15.94 -7.64 -4.75
C LEU A 25 16.46 -7.68 -3.32
N SER A 26 17.76 -7.44 -3.12
CA SER A 26 18.37 -7.35 -1.79
C SER A 26 17.84 -6.17 -0.97
N VAL A 27 17.75 -4.98 -1.55
CA VAL A 27 17.20 -3.82 -0.83
C VAL A 27 15.74 -4.04 -0.45
N SER A 28 14.91 -4.53 -1.37
CA SER A 28 13.48 -4.77 -1.13
C SER A 28 13.23 -5.85 -0.10
N LEU A 29 13.88 -7.02 -0.23
CA LEU A 29 13.75 -8.11 0.75
C LEU A 29 14.32 -7.70 2.10
N GLY A 30 15.41 -6.92 2.13
CA GLY A 30 15.96 -6.35 3.35
C GLY A 30 14.97 -5.45 4.09
N PHE A 31 14.30 -4.53 3.40
CA PHE A 31 13.27 -3.68 4.02
C PHE A 31 12.07 -4.48 4.51
N VAL A 32 11.57 -5.43 3.70
CA VAL A 32 10.50 -6.34 4.13
C VAL A 32 10.92 -7.14 5.37
N GLY A 33 12.17 -7.60 5.41
CA GLY A 33 12.77 -8.27 6.56
C GLY A 33 12.82 -7.39 7.81
N ILE A 34 13.17 -6.11 7.69
CA ILE A 34 13.14 -5.16 8.81
C ILE A 34 11.71 -5.01 9.36
N PHE A 35 10.72 -4.75 8.50
CA PHE A 35 9.34 -4.57 8.95
C PHE A 35 8.78 -5.84 9.59
N ALA A 36 9.06 -7.01 9.00
CA ALA A 36 8.67 -8.29 9.57
C ALA A 36 9.36 -8.54 10.92
N ALA A 37 10.67 -8.31 11.04
CA ALA A 37 11.39 -8.45 12.31
C ALA A 37 10.85 -7.49 13.39
N LEU A 38 10.54 -6.24 13.03
CA LEU A 38 9.90 -5.30 13.95
C LEU A 38 8.52 -5.80 14.42
N CYS A 39 7.73 -6.42 13.54
CA CYS A 39 6.44 -7.02 13.91
C CYS A 39 6.59 -8.13 14.95
N PHE A 40 7.65 -8.94 14.87
CA PHE A 40 7.96 -9.94 15.90
C PHE A 40 8.49 -9.32 17.20
N LEU A 41 9.23 -8.21 17.13
CA LEU A 41 9.81 -7.55 18.30
C LEU A 41 8.76 -6.75 19.10
N PHE A 42 7.79 -6.15 18.41
CA PHE A 42 6.73 -5.32 19.01
C PHE A 42 5.33 -5.77 18.59
N PRO A 43 4.93 -7.03 18.84
CA PRO A 43 3.70 -7.59 18.29
C PRO A 43 2.44 -6.88 18.79
N THR A 44 2.42 -6.36 20.03
CA THR A 44 1.29 -5.59 20.57
C THR A 44 0.97 -4.31 19.83
N VAL A 45 1.99 -3.68 19.24
CA VAL A 45 1.84 -2.38 18.58
C VAL A 45 1.86 -2.53 17.06
N LEU A 46 2.74 -3.37 16.51
CA LEU A 46 2.98 -3.42 15.07
C LEU A 46 2.18 -4.50 14.33
N THR A 47 1.52 -5.42 15.05
CA THR A 47 0.64 -6.42 14.43
C THR A 47 -0.84 -6.15 14.69
N THR A 48 -1.65 -6.58 13.74
CA THR A 48 -3.11 -6.53 13.73
C THR A 48 -3.66 -7.56 14.73
N PRO A 49 -4.49 -7.15 15.72
CA PRO A 49 -5.01 -8.03 16.78
C PRO A 49 -5.63 -9.33 16.28
N GLU A 50 -6.33 -9.28 15.16
CA GLU A 50 -7.04 -10.40 14.54
C GLU A 50 -6.09 -11.48 14.00
N LEU A 51 -4.87 -11.09 13.60
CA LEU A 51 -3.87 -12.01 13.04
C LEU A 51 -2.91 -12.57 14.10
N ARG A 52 -2.84 -11.97 15.29
CA ARG A 52 -1.96 -12.44 16.38
C ARG A 52 -2.17 -13.89 16.77
N PRO A 53 -3.41 -14.42 16.93
CA PRO A 53 -3.61 -15.84 17.23
C PRO A 53 -3.03 -16.76 16.16
N LEU A 54 -3.10 -16.35 14.88
CA LEU A 54 -2.52 -17.08 13.77
C LEU A 54 -0.99 -17.07 13.84
N TYR A 55 -0.37 -15.91 14.12
CA TYR A 55 1.07 -15.79 14.27
C TYR A 55 1.60 -16.58 15.46
N SER A 56 0.92 -16.54 16.61
CA SER A 56 1.31 -17.33 17.79
C SER A 56 1.18 -18.84 17.53
N LYS A 57 0.11 -19.27 16.85
CA LYS A 57 -0.12 -20.68 16.53
C LYS A 57 0.91 -21.25 15.54
N HIS A 58 1.31 -20.45 14.55
CA HIS A 58 2.22 -20.86 13.47
C HIS A 58 3.55 -20.11 13.50
N TYR A 59 4.03 -19.78 14.70
CA TYR A 59 5.23 -18.95 14.92
C TYR A 59 6.44 -19.42 14.09
N ASP A 60 6.73 -20.72 14.14
CA ASP A 60 7.89 -21.30 13.46
C ASP A 60 7.83 -21.06 11.94
N VAL A 61 6.65 -21.18 11.33
CA VAL A 61 6.45 -20.96 9.89
C VAL A 61 6.80 -19.52 9.52
N PHE A 62 6.26 -18.54 10.24
CA PHE A 62 6.51 -17.12 9.95
C PHE A 62 7.96 -16.74 10.25
N TYR A 63 8.54 -17.27 11.34
CA TYR A 63 9.92 -17.00 11.73
C TYR A 63 10.91 -17.57 10.71
N TYR A 64 10.76 -18.84 10.31
CA TYR A 64 11.63 -19.42 9.29
C TYR A 64 11.43 -18.78 7.91
N THR A 65 10.23 -18.29 7.60
CA THR A 65 10.00 -17.50 6.37
C THR A 65 10.77 -16.19 6.40
N LEU A 66 10.78 -15.48 7.54
CA LEU A 66 11.59 -14.27 7.73
C LEU A 66 13.08 -14.57 7.54
N LEU A 67 13.60 -15.62 8.21
CA LEU A 67 15.01 -16.01 8.09
C LEU A 67 15.37 -16.38 6.65
N PHE A 68 14.51 -17.14 5.97
CA PHE A 68 14.70 -17.50 4.57
C PHE A 68 14.78 -16.25 3.68
N GLY A 69 13.86 -15.29 3.86
CA GLY A 69 13.88 -14.02 3.15
C GLY A 69 15.17 -13.23 3.37
N ILE A 70 15.66 -13.17 4.61
CA ILE A 70 16.94 -12.51 4.97
C ILE A 70 18.13 -13.19 4.27
N VAL A 71 18.17 -14.52 4.25
CA VAL A 71 19.24 -15.29 3.58
C VAL A 71 19.24 -15.03 2.08
N ILE A 72 18.06 -15.08 1.43
CA ILE A 72 17.93 -14.78 0.00
C ILE A 72 18.36 -13.33 -0.30
N SER A 73 17.93 -12.39 0.55
CA SER A 73 18.33 -10.99 0.46
C SER A 73 19.84 -10.79 0.54
N ALA A 74 20.49 -11.49 1.48
CA ALA A 74 21.94 -11.45 1.67
C ALA A 74 22.67 -12.04 0.46
N GLY A 75 22.16 -13.13 -0.11
CA GLY A 75 22.70 -13.74 -1.34
C GLY A 75 22.69 -12.76 -2.52
N PHE A 76 21.55 -12.11 -2.78
CA PHE A 76 21.46 -11.09 -3.83
C PHE A 76 22.33 -9.86 -3.56
N GLY A 77 22.40 -9.41 -2.31
CA GLY A 77 23.22 -8.29 -1.88
C GLY A 77 24.70 -8.56 -2.07
N THR A 78 25.15 -9.74 -1.65
CA THR A 78 26.53 -10.21 -1.81
C THR A 78 26.91 -10.32 -3.28
N TYR A 79 26.07 -10.97 -4.10
CA TYR A 79 26.30 -11.08 -5.54
C TYR A 79 26.42 -9.69 -6.19
N SER A 80 25.50 -8.77 -5.88
CA SER A 80 25.54 -7.43 -6.45
C SER A 80 26.72 -6.59 -5.95
N ALA A 81 27.02 -6.63 -4.66
CA ALA A 81 28.04 -5.78 -4.02
C ALA A 81 29.45 -6.25 -4.36
N ILE A 82 29.70 -7.57 -4.25
CA ILE A 82 31.04 -8.14 -4.36
C ILE A 82 31.34 -8.53 -5.81
N ILE A 83 30.46 -9.32 -6.44
CA ILE A 83 30.73 -9.85 -7.78
C ILE A 83 30.53 -8.77 -8.85
N LYS A 84 29.48 -7.95 -8.71
CA LYS A 84 29.16 -6.88 -9.68
C LYS A 84 29.64 -5.49 -9.25
N GLN A 85 30.35 -5.38 -8.12
CA GLN A 85 30.91 -4.12 -7.59
C GLN A 85 29.91 -2.96 -7.55
N ASN A 86 28.64 -3.27 -7.30
CA ASN A 86 27.56 -2.30 -7.35
C ASN A 86 27.25 -1.78 -5.95
N LYS A 87 27.44 -0.47 -5.74
CA LYS A 87 27.18 0.23 -4.47
C LYS A 87 25.78 0.03 -3.91
N TYR A 88 24.76 -0.14 -4.75
CA TYR A 88 23.39 -0.39 -4.28
C TYR A 88 23.24 -1.79 -3.67
N GLY A 89 24.02 -2.76 -4.15
CA GLY A 89 24.10 -4.08 -3.52
C GLY A 89 24.68 -4.01 -2.11
N PHE A 90 25.67 -3.13 -1.89
CA PHE A 90 26.23 -2.90 -0.57
C PHE A 90 25.19 -2.31 0.39
N TYR A 91 24.41 -1.32 -0.05
CA TYR A 91 23.29 -0.80 0.74
C TYR A 91 22.26 -1.88 1.06
N GLY A 92 21.91 -2.74 0.09
CA GLY A 92 21.04 -3.90 0.32
C GLY A 92 21.58 -4.85 1.38
N LEU A 93 22.90 -5.10 1.38
CA LEU A 93 23.55 -5.92 2.39
C LEU A 93 23.49 -5.28 3.78
N CYS A 94 23.77 -3.98 3.91
CA CYS A 94 23.64 -3.26 5.19
C CYS A 94 22.21 -3.34 5.76
N ILE A 95 21.20 -3.13 4.92
CA ILE A 95 19.78 -3.24 5.29
C ILE A 95 19.46 -4.67 5.72
N THR A 96 19.97 -5.67 5.00
CA THR A 96 19.78 -7.09 5.33
C THR A 96 20.44 -7.48 6.65
N ILE A 97 21.63 -6.96 6.94
CA ILE A 97 22.31 -7.17 8.23
C ILE A 97 21.46 -6.57 9.35
N LEU A 98 20.92 -5.37 9.17
CA LEU A 98 20.02 -4.76 10.15
C LEU A 98 18.78 -5.64 10.36
N ALA A 99 18.16 -6.15 9.29
CA ALA A 99 17.05 -7.09 9.39
C ALA A 99 17.43 -8.36 10.18
N ALA A 100 18.62 -8.91 9.94
CA ALA A 100 19.13 -10.09 10.64
C ALA A 100 19.37 -9.82 12.13
N ILE A 101 19.93 -8.67 12.48
CA ILE A 101 20.14 -8.26 13.88
C ILE A 101 18.80 -8.15 14.60
N LEU A 102 17.83 -7.47 14.00
CA LEU A 102 16.48 -7.33 14.56
C LEU A 102 15.76 -8.69 14.66
N GLY A 103 15.93 -9.56 13.66
CA GLY A 103 15.32 -10.89 13.60
C GLY A 103 15.95 -11.93 14.53
N CYS A 104 17.19 -11.72 14.96
CA CYS A 104 17.89 -12.62 15.89
C CYS A 104 17.40 -12.47 17.34
N GLY A 105 16.92 -11.27 17.71
CA GLY A 105 16.45 -10.95 19.06
C GLY A 105 15.01 -11.37 19.38
N LEU A 106 14.39 -12.23 18.58
CA LEU A 106 12.95 -12.48 18.66
C LEU A 106 12.57 -13.48 19.75
N ILE A 107 11.78 -13.01 20.70
CA ILE A 107 11.18 -13.80 21.80
C ILE A 107 9.84 -14.35 21.30
N LYS A 108 9.52 -15.62 21.61
CA LYS A 108 8.19 -16.21 21.35
C LYS A 108 7.12 -15.27 21.90
N ALA A 109 6.29 -14.73 21.01
CA ALA A 109 5.26 -13.77 21.39
C ALA A 109 4.27 -14.42 22.37
N PRO A 110 4.15 -13.92 23.62
CA PRO A 110 3.08 -14.34 24.50
C PRO A 110 1.74 -13.87 23.94
N THR A 111 0.63 -14.49 24.37
CA THR A 111 -0.71 -13.96 24.13
C THR A 111 -0.86 -12.64 24.89
N LEU A 112 -0.60 -11.54 24.21
CA LEU A 112 -0.60 -10.21 24.81
C LEU A 112 -1.99 -9.56 24.71
N PRO A 113 -2.39 -8.76 25.71
CA PRO A 113 -3.65 -8.02 25.67
C PRO A 113 -3.69 -7.07 24.46
N ALA A 114 -4.87 -6.92 23.87
CA ALA A 114 -5.09 -5.97 22.79
C ALA A 114 -4.97 -4.54 23.34
N LEU A 115 -4.03 -3.75 22.81
CA LEU A 115 -4.01 -2.32 23.02
C LEU A 115 -5.11 -1.67 22.16
N PRO A 116 -5.68 -0.53 22.59
CA PRO A 116 -6.65 0.22 21.79
C PRO A 116 -6.04 0.80 20.51
N PHE A 117 -4.71 0.84 20.41
CA PHE A 117 -3.98 1.36 19.26
C PHE A 117 -2.95 0.34 18.77
N TYR A 118 -2.91 0.13 17.45
CA TYR A 118 -1.89 -0.66 16.76
C TYR A 118 -1.60 -0.02 15.39
N ALA A 119 -0.39 -0.15 14.87
CA ALA A 119 0.04 0.42 13.60
C ALA A 119 -0.27 -0.48 12.39
N GLY A 120 -0.39 -1.80 12.59
CA GLY A 120 -0.77 -2.75 11.53
C GLY A 120 0.28 -2.90 10.41
N PHE A 121 1.57 -2.85 10.75
CA PHE A 121 2.66 -3.01 9.78
C PHE A 121 2.70 -4.42 9.18
N ASP A 122 2.20 -5.41 9.92
CA ASP A 122 1.99 -6.76 9.39
C ASP A 122 1.03 -6.77 8.21
N TYR A 123 -0.07 -6.03 8.30
CA TYR A 123 -1.03 -5.87 7.21
C TYR A 123 -0.39 -5.17 6.00
N PHE A 124 0.47 -4.17 6.24
CA PHE A 124 1.24 -3.53 5.16
C PHE A 124 2.14 -4.53 4.42
N VAL A 125 2.93 -5.31 5.17
CA VAL A 125 3.84 -6.31 4.59
C VAL A 125 3.07 -7.39 3.82
N ILE A 126 2.00 -7.93 4.43
CA ILE A 126 1.15 -8.95 3.79
C ILE A 126 0.51 -8.39 2.53
N THR A 127 -0.03 -7.17 2.58
CA THR A 127 -0.65 -6.52 1.41
C THR A 127 0.35 -6.34 0.29
N LEU A 128 1.56 -5.82 0.58
CA LEU A 128 2.61 -5.65 -0.43
C LEU A 128 2.97 -6.99 -1.10
N ILE A 129 3.12 -8.06 -0.32
CA ILE A 129 3.44 -9.40 -0.85
C ILE A 129 2.30 -9.94 -1.70
N ILE A 130 1.04 -9.85 -1.22
CA ILE A 130 -0.13 -10.32 -1.97
C ILE A 130 -0.27 -9.53 -3.28
N LEU A 131 -0.16 -8.21 -3.23
CA LEU A 131 -0.24 -7.37 -4.42
C LEU A 131 0.85 -7.72 -5.42
N ALA A 132 2.10 -7.88 -4.98
CA ALA A 132 3.18 -8.30 -5.87
C ALA A 132 2.93 -9.69 -6.48
N LEU A 133 2.51 -10.68 -5.68
CA LEU A 133 2.25 -12.04 -6.13
C LEU A 133 1.06 -12.15 -7.08
N VAL A 134 0.06 -11.28 -6.94
CA VAL A 134 -1.14 -11.27 -7.80
C VAL A 134 -0.92 -10.42 -9.04
N PHE A 135 -0.46 -9.18 -8.88
CA PHE A 135 -0.43 -8.21 -9.97
C PHE A 135 0.79 -8.33 -10.87
N ILE A 136 1.96 -8.76 -10.38
CA ILE A 136 3.12 -8.96 -11.27
C ILE A 136 2.83 -10.06 -12.31
N PRO A 137 2.28 -11.24 -11.95
CA PRO A 137 1.89 -12.23 -12.95
C PRO A 137 0.74 -11.77 -13.84
N LEU A 138 -0.29 -11.11 -13.29
CA LEU A 138 -1.40 -10.59 -14.09
C LEU A 138 -0.93 -9.57 -15.12
N GLU A 139 -0.03 -8.66 -14.74
CA GLU A 139 0.62 -7.75 -15.69
C GLU A 139 1.41 -8.48 -16.76
N GLY A 140 2.14 -9.52 -16.39
CA GLY A 140 2.90 -10.32 -17.35
C GLY A 140 2.00 -11.04 -18.36
N PHE A 141 0.90 -11.65 -17.90
CA PHE A 141 0.00 -12.43 -18.77
C PHE A 141 -0.96 -11.55 -19.59
N PHE A 142 -1.35 -10.39 -19.08
CA PHE A 142 -2.34 -9.49 -19.70
C PHE A 142 -1.77 -8.11 -20.02
N ALA A 143 -0.47 -8.02 -20.29
CA ALA A 143 0.21 -6.76 -20.63
C ALA A 143 -0.44 -6.10 -21.85
N LYS A 144 -0.97 -4.89 -21.68
CA LYS A 144 -1.37 -4.02 -22.81
C LYS A 144 -0.15 -3.57 -23.64
N ASN A 145 0.98 -3.33 -22.97
CA ASN A 145 2.24 -2.96 -23.60
C ASN A 145 3.28 -4.04 -23.30
N THR A 146 3.49 -4.96 -24.25
CA THR A 146 4.39 -6.11 -24.10
C THR A 146 5.88 -5.72 -24.05
N GLU A 147 6.23 -4.52 -24.53
CA GLU A 147 7.60 -4.00 -24.50
C GLU A 147 7.96 -3.36 -23.15
N GLN A 148 6.97 -3.12 -22.28
CA GLN A 148 7.21 -2.54 -20.97
C GLN A 148 7.87 -3.56 -20.03
N LYS A 149 9.02 -3.19 -19.46
CA LYS A 149 9.70 -4.00 -18.45
C LYS A 149 8.91 -4.01 -17.14
N ILE A 150 8.93 -5.13 -16.42
CA ILE A 150 8.33 -5.25 -15.07
C ILE A 150 8.90 -4.18 -14.12
N LEU A 151 10.22 -4.00 -14.12
CA LEU A 151 10.87 -2.92 -13.39
C LEU A 151 11.16 -1.76 -14.34
N ARG A 152 10.10 -1.03 -14.66
CA ARG A 152 10.13 0.11 -15.57
C ARG A 152 10.80 1.34 -14.97
N VAL A 153 11.02 2.35 -15.81
CA VAL A 153 11.46 3.67 -15.38
C VAL A 153 10.44 4.26 -14.38
N GLY A 154 10.93 4.83 -13.27
CA GLY A 154 10.10 5.39 -12.21
C GLY A 154 9.72 4.44 -11.07
N TRP A 155 10.00 3.13 -11.16
CA TRP A 155 9.59 2.15 -10.16
C TRP A 155 10.08 2.47 -8.72
N VAL A 156 11.27 3.09 -8.57
CA VAL A 156 11.80 3.51 -7.25
C VAL A 156 10.92 4.59 -6.64
N THR A 157 10.50 5.54 -7.47
CA THR A 157 9.58 6.60 -7.08
C THR A 157 8.25 5.98 -6.67
N ASP A 158 7.73 5.03 -7.45
CA ASP A 158 6.50 4.31 -7.14
C ASP A 158 6.58 3.56 -5.81
N MET A 159 7.70 2.88 -5.55
CA MET A 159 7.92 2.20 -4.28
C MET A 159 7.95 3.17 -3.09
N LYS A 160 8.58 4.35 -3.24
CA LYS A 160 8.57 5.37 -2.19
C LYS A 160 7.17 5.90 -1.93
N TYR A 161 6.41 6.18 -2.99
CA TYR A 161 5.02 6.60 -2.89
C TYR A 161 4.15 5.49 -2.29
N PHE A 162 4.37 4.23 -2.66
CA PHE A 162 3.68 3.09 -2.07
C PHE A 162 3.92 3.03 -0.57
N MET A 163 5.19 3.07 -0.13
CA MET A 163 5.53 3.06 1.29
C MET A 163 4.90 4.24 2.04
N PHE A 164 5.03 5.46 1.50
CA PHE A 164 4.51 6.66 2.15
C PHE A 164 2.97 6.69 2.18
N SER A 165 2.33 6.37 1.04
CA SER A 165 0.87 6.39 0.93
C SER A 165 0.24 5.29 1.76
N HIS A 166 0.77 4.07 1.78
CA HIS A 166 0.15 2.97 2.54
C HIS A 166 0.38 3.13 4.04
N ILE A 167 1.59 3.46 4.48
CA ILE A 167 1.85 3.77 5.90
C ILE A 167 1.06 5.02 6.31
N GLY A 168 1.02 6.03 5.44
CA GLY A 168 0.24 7.24 5.64
C GLY A 168 -1.25 6.94 5.78
N ILE A 169 -1.84 6.19 4.87
CA ILE A 169 -3.26 5.79 4.94
C ILE A 169 -3.52 5.02 6.22
N GLN A 170 -2.65 4.11 6.66
CA GLN A 170 -2.83 3.42 7.94
C GLN A 170 -2.82 4.40 9.11
N LEU A 171 -1.81 5.29 9.19
CA LEU A 171 -1.68 6.29 10.25
C LEU A 171 -2.84 7.29 10.26
N PHE A 172 -3.22 7.81 9.09
CA PHE A 172 -4.29 8.80 8.93
C PHE A 172 -5.69 8.17 9.01
N SER A 173 -5.84 6.88 8.72
CA SER A 173 -7.10 6.16 8.97
C SER A 173 -7.46 6.22 10.45
N PHE A 174 -6.49 6.09 11.38
CA PHE A 174 -6.78 6.29 12.80
C PHE A 174 -7.25 7.72 13.11
N LEU A 175 -6.55 8.71 12.57
CA LEU A 175 -6.88 10.13 12.78
C LEU A 175 -8.22 10.54 12.16
N THR A 176 -8.72 9.82 11.15
CA THR A 176 -10.00 10.10 10.51
C THR A 176 -11.12 9.28 11.13
N VAL A 177 -10.92 7.97 11.36
CA VAL A 177 -11.93 7.06 11.91
C VAL A 177 -12.30 7.43 13.35
N MET A 178 -11.33 7.75 14.21
CA MET A 178 -11.60 7.97 15.64
C MET A 178 -12.49 9.20 15.89
N PRO A 179 -12.23 10.39 15.30
CA PRO A 179 -13.15 11.51 15.42
C PRO A 179 -14.50 11.21 14.79
N ILE A 180 -14.55 10.60 13.61
CA ILE A 180 -15.81 10.25 12.94
C ILE A 180 -16.67 9.34 13.83
N GLN A 181 -16.08 8.29 14.41
CA GLN A 181 -16.77 7.40 15.36
C GLN A 181 -17.21 8.13 16.64
N TYR A 182 -16.36 8.98 17.19
CA TYR A 182 -16.69 9.78 18.37
C TYR A 182 -17.89 10.69 18.10
N TRP A 183 -17.82 11.49 17.04
CA TRP A 183 -18.89 12.41 16.64
C TRP A 183 -20.20 11.66 16.36
N ILE A 184 -20.16 10.53 15.65
CA ILE A 184 -21.36 9.78 15.29
C ILE A 184 -21.98 9.05 16.49
N THR A 185 -21.19 8.61 17.46
CA THR A 185 -21.71 8.03 18.71
C THR A 185 -22.36 9.08 19.62
N HIS A 186 -21.95 10.35 19.48
CA HIS A 186 -22.48 11.48 20.26
C HIS A 186 -23.54 12.31 19.51
N ILE A 187 -23.91 11.94 18.28
CA ILE A 187 -25.11 12.44 17.61
C ILE A 187 -26.25 11.45 17.89
N PRO A 188 -27.06 11.66 18.94
CA PRO A 188 -28.26 10.86 19.15
C PRO A 188 -29.28 11.12 18.03
N ASN A 189 -30.03 10.08 17.65
CA ASN A 189 -31.19 10.14 16.75
C ASN A 189 -30.90 10.22 15.23
N ASN A 190 -29.97 9.43 14.68
CA ASN A 190 -30.01 9.16 13.25
C ASN A 190 -31.15 8.15 12.96
N PRO A 191 -32.23 8.55 12.27
CA PRO A 191 -33.39 7.68 12.04
C PRO A 191 -33.09 6.51 11.11
N ILE A 192 -32.02 6.57 10.30
CA ILE A 192 -31.68 5.56 9.29
C ILE A 192 -30.92 4.38 9.91
N VAL A 193 -30.13 4.63 10.96
CA VAL A 193 -29.26 3.63 11.60
C VAL A 193 -30.00 2.36 12.03
N PRO A 194 -31.15 2.42 12.73
CA PRO A 194 -31.83 1.20 13.18
C PRO A 194 -32.31 0.33 12.00
N TYR A 195 -32.72 0.95 10.90
CA TYR A 195 -33.16 0.23 9.71
C TYR A 195 -32.00 -0.51 9.05
N VAL A 196 -30.85 0.14 8.89
CA VAL A 196 -29.65 -0.46 8.28
C VAL A 196 -29.09 -1.57 9.15
N GLN A 197 -29.04 -1.38 10.48
CA GLN A 197 -28.57 -2.42 11.38
C GLN A 197 -29.49 -3.65 11.45
N ALA A 198 -30.78 -3.50 11.14
CA ALA A 198 -31.73 -4.60 11.07
C ALA A 198 -31.62 -5.42 9.76
N GLN A 199 -30.94 -4.90 8.73
CA GLN A 199 -30.77 -5.59 7.46
C GLN A 199 -29.80 -6.77 7.57
N PRO A 200 -29.94 -7.81 6.73
CA PRO A 200 -28.94 -8.85 6.63
C PRO A 200 -27.60 -8.30 6.11
N ILE A 201 -26.49 -8.89 6.54
CA ILE A 201 -25.11 -8.42 6.24
C ILE A 201 -24.86 -8.28 4.74
N TRP A 202 -25.39 -9.18 3.90
CA TRP A 202 -25.18 -9.11 2.46
C TRP A 202 -25.81 -7.85 1.83
N LEU A 203 -26.94 -7.39 2.36
CA LEU A 203 -27.63 -6.20 1.87
C LEU A 203 -26.86 -4.94 2.32
N GLN A 204 -26.46 -4.90 3.60
CA GLN A 204 -25.59 -3.86 4.12
C GLN A 204 -24.30 -3.72 3.29
N PHE A 205 -23.72 -4.84 2.86
CA PHE A 205 -22.53 -4.83 2.02
C PHE A 205 -22.79 -4.22 0.63
N ILE A 206 -23.90 -4.57 -0.03
CA ILE A 206 -24.26 -4.01 -1.36
C ILE A 206 -24.53 -2.51 -1.25
N GLU A 207 -25.30 -2.10 -0.24
CA GLU A 207 -25.60 -0.68 -0.01
C GLU A 207 -24.32 0.12 0.26
N LEU A 208 -23.45 -0.39 1.13
CA LEU A 208 -22.18 0.25 1.42
C LEU A 208 -21.28 0.29 0.19
N LEU A 209 -21.26 -0.76 -0.65
CA LEU A 209 -20.51 -0.76 -1.91
C LEU A 209 -20.97 0.38 -2.82
N ILE A 210 -22.28 0.52 -3.04
CA ILE A 210 -22.88 1.57 -3.88
C ILE A 210 -22.52 2.95 -3.34
N VAL A 211 -22.68 3.13 -2.04
CA VAL A 211 -22.47 4.42 -1.38
C VAL A 211 -20.99 4.82 -1.40
N VAL A 212 -20.08 3.90 -1.14
CA VAL A 212 -18.64 4.15 -1.24
C VAL A 212 -18.24 4.44 -2.67
N ASP A 213 -18.73 3.67 -3.66
CA ASP A 213 -18.40 3.87 -5.07
C ASP A 213 -18.87 5.25 -5.54
N PHE A 214 -20.11 5.63 -5.17
CA PHE A 214 -20.66 6.95 -5.45
C PHE A 214 -19.80 8.07 -4.85
N THR A 215 -19.46 8.01 -3.56
CA THR A 215 -18.63 9.03 -2.89
C THR A 215 -17.25 9.10 -3.51
N THR A 216 -16.62 7.96 -3.80
CA THR A 216 -15.29 7.90 -4.44
C THR A 216 -15.33 8.47 -5.86
N TYR A 217 -16.36 8.15 -6.64
CA TYR A 217 -16.55 8.71 -7.99
C TYR A 217 -16.63 10.24 -7.96
N TRP A 218 -17.48 10.80 -7.10
CA TRP A 218 -17.66 12.26 -7.03
C TRP A 218 -16.44 12.97 -6.47
N LEU A 219 -15.76 12.39 -5.48
CA LEU A 219 -14.49 12.93 -4.96
C LEU A 219 -13.43 12.94 -6.07
N HIS A 220 -13.29 11.85 -6.81
CA HIS A 220 -12.38 11.77 -7.95
C HIS A 220 -12.74 12.77 -9.04
N ARG A 221 -14.02 12.90 -9.40
CA ARG A 221 -14.50 13.91 -10.35
C ARG A 221 -14.17 15.33 -9.88
N ALA A 222 -14.41 15.65 -8.61
CA ALA A 222 -14.06 16.94 -8.03
C ALA A 222 -12.54 17.20 -8.10
N MET A 223 -11.72 16.18 -7.92
CA MET A 223 -10.26 16.27 -8.12
C MET A 223 -9.85 16.58 -9.56
N HIS A 224 -10.66 16.21 -10.56
CA HIS A 224 -10.46 16.56 -11.97
C HIS A 224 -11.10 17.88 -12.39
N GLU A 225 -12.13 18.36 -11.70
CA GLU A 225 -12.87 19.57 -12.08
C GLU A 225 -12.44 20.81 -11.30
N VAL A 226 -12.05 20.67 -10.03
CA VAL A 226 -11.68 21.79 -9.16
C VAL A 226 -10.18 22.03 -9.19
N ASN A 227 -9.76 23.18 -9.73
CA ASN A 227 -8.33 23.54 -9.88
C ASN A 227 -7.50 23.38 -8.60
N PHE A 228 -8.06 23.69 -7.43
CA PHE A 228 -7.37 23.51 -6.15
C PHE A 228 -7.07 22.03 -5.84
N LEU A 229 -8.05 21.15 -6.03
CA LEU A 229 -7.92 19.72 -5.76
C LEU A 229 -7.02 19.04 -6.80
N TRP A 230 -7.10 19.47 -8.06
CA TRP A 230 -6.25 19.00 -9.15
C TRP A 230 -4.76 19.15 -8.85
N ARG A 231 -4.34 20.21 -8.17
CA ARG A 231 -2.92 20.43 -7.82
C ARG A 231 -2.31 19.28 -7.00
N PHE A 232 -3.13 18.60 -6.20
CA PHE A 232 -2.72 17.42 -5.45
C PHE A 232 -2.85 16.16 -6.32
N HIS A 233 -4.01 16.00 -6.96
CA HIS A 233 -4.32 14.82 -7.77
C HIS A 233 -3.44 14.67 -9.03
N ALA A 234 -2.84 15.76 -9.53
CA ALA A 234 -1.87 15.72 -10.63
C ALA A 234 -0.65 14.84 -10.30
N ILE A 235 -0.32 14.60 -9.02
CA ILE A 235 0.74 13.67 -8.61
C ILE A 235 0.34 12.23 -8.94
N HIS A 236 -0.92 11.86 -8.75
CA HIS A 236 -1.44 10.56 -9.16
C HIS A 236 -1.34 10.37 -10.68
N HIS A 237 -1.68 11.40 -11.46
CA HIS A 237 -1.55 11.38 -12.92
C HIS A 237 -0.14 11.61 -13.46
N SER A 238 0.87 11.78 -12.59
CA SER A 238 2.25 12.03 -13.02
C SER A 238 2.95 10.81 -13.62
N THR A 239 2.35 9.62 -13.50
CA THR A 239 2.95 8.39 -14.02
C THR A 239 2.82 8.31 -15.54
N GLU A 240 3.94 8.14 -16.24
CA GLU A 240 3.97 8.03 -17.70
C GLU A 240 3.81 6.58 -18.19
N GLN A 241 4.01 5.62 -17.30
CA GLN A 241 3.92 4.19 -17.60
C GLN A 241 3.08 3.54 -16.50
N MET A 242 2.09 2.75 -16.90
CA MET A 242 1.15 2.16 -15.96
C MET A 242 1.68 0.80 -15.48
N ASP A 243 1.78 0.62 -14.18
CA ASP A 243 2.01 -0.65 -13.51
C ASP A 243 1.23 -0.69 -12.18
N TRP A 244 1.34 -1.80 -11.44
CA TRP A 244 0.52 -2.11 -10.28
C TRP A 244 0.84 -1.23 -9.09
N LEU A 245 2.00 -0.58 -9.10
CA LEU A 245 2.40 0.42 -8.12
C LEU A 245 2.00 1.84 -8.53
N ALA A 246 1.70 2.10 -9.80
CA ALA A 246 1.40 3.43 -10.31
C ALA A 246 0.21 4.10 -9.59
N SER A 247 -0.78 3.31 -9.18
CA SER A 247 -1.95 3.81 -8.42
C SER A 247 -1.59 4.37 -7.04
N SER A 248 -0.43 4.02 -6.49
CA SER A 248 0.00 4.42 -5.15
C SER A 248 0.68 5.80 -5.09
N ARG A 249 0.83 6.50 -6.21
CA ARG A 249 1.34 7.88 -6.28
C ARG A 249 0.33 8.89 -5.73
N LEU A 250 0.11 8.89 -4.43
CA LEU A 250 -0.84 9.80 -3.78
C LEU A 250 -0.12 10.97 -3.10
N HIS A 251 -0.72 12.15 -3.17
CA HIS A 251 -0.32 13.25 -2.30
C HIS A 251 -0.77 13.00 -0.85
N ILE A 252 -0.11 13.61 0.13
CA ILE A 252 -0.48 13.46 1.56
C ILE A 252 -1.92 13.92 1.82
N VAL A 253 -2.39 14.93 1.10
CA VAL A 253 -3.77 15.43 1.19
C VAL A 253 -4.77 14.36 0.75
N GLU A 254 -4.47 13.62 -0.32
CA GLU A 254 -5.30 12.49 -0.78
C GLU A 254 -5.25 11.33 0.22
N CYS A 255 -4.07 11.07 0.82
CA CYS A 255 -3.91 10.05 1.87
C CYS A 255 -4.76 10.32 3.13
N VAL A 256 -5.18 11.58 3.36
CA VAL A 256 -6.06 11.97 4.47
C VAL A 256 -7.51 12.07 4.00
N ASN A 257 -7.75 12.76 2.88
CA ASN A 257 -9.10 13.06 2.38
C ASN A 257 -9.84 11.80 1.93
N ASP A 258 -9.18 10.91 1.19
CA ASP A 258 -9.86 9.73 0.63
C ASP A 258 -10.36 8.80 1.73
N PRO A 259 -9.53 8.43 2.75
CA PRO A 259 -10.04 7.70 3.90
C PRO A 259 -11.08 8.50 4.69
N PHE A 260 -10.92 9.82 4.86
CA PHE A 260 -11.86 10.64 5.62
C PHE A 260 -13.27 10.58 5.03
N TYR A 261 -13.45 10.91 3.75
CA TYR A 261 -14.78 10.94 3.12
C TYR A 261 -15.39 9.53 3.02
N ARG A 262 -14.58 8.51 2.72
CA ARG A 262 -15.04 7.12 2.69
C ARG A 262 -15.50 6.65 4.06
N ASN A 263 -14.71 6.90 5.11
CA ASN A 263 -15.06 6.53 6.47
C ASN A 263 -16.26 7.33 6.99
N LEU A 264 -16.33 8.64 6.71
CA LEU A 264 -17.46 9.48 7.10
C LEU A 264 -18.78 8.91 6.57
N THR A 265 -18.75 8.45 5.32
CA THR A 265 -19.91 7.84 4.68
C THR A 265 -20.27 6.48 5.29
N ASN A 266 -19.27 5.61 5.53
CA ASN A 266 -19.50 4.30 6.15
C ASN A 266 -20.08 4.43 7.58
N PHE A 267 -19.51 5.33 8.39
CA PHE A 267 -19.92 5.48 9.77
C PHE A 267 -21.22 6.26 9.94
N SER A 268 -21.57 7.21 9.06
CA SER A 268 -22.79 8.02 9.20
C SER A 268 -24.06 7.15 9.15
N VAL A 269 -24.01 6.05 8.40
CA VAL A 269 -25.10 5.08 8.21
C VAL A 269 -24.98 3.86 9.15
N ARG A 270 -23.80 3.67 9.78
CA ARG A 270 -23.46 2.57 10.72
C ARG A 270 -23.66 1.17 10.15
N PHE A 271 -23.14 0.95 8.95
CA PHE A 271 -23.01 -0.41 8.41
C PHE A 271 -22.18 -1.29 9.35
N SER A 272 -22.45 -2.60 9.31
CA SER A 272 -21.73 -3.58 10.12
C SER A 272 -20.22 -3.51 9.86
N TYR A 273 -19.43 -3.63 10.93
CA TYR A 273 -17.96 -3.63 10.88
C TYR A 273 -17.39 -4.65 9.88
N LEU A 274 -18.05 -5.81 9.75
CA LEU A 274 -17.71 -6.85 8.77
C LEU A 274 -17.82 -6.36 7.32
N CYS A 275 -18.82 -5.53 6.99
CA CYS A 275 -18.96 -4.95 5.65
C CYS A 275 -17.83 -3.95 5.37
N GLY A 276 -17.48 -3.14 6.38
CA GLY A 276 -16.35 -2.22 6.31
C GLY A 276 -15.01 -2.92 6.04
N LEU A 277 -14.75 -4.05 6.72
CA LEU A 277 -13.56 -4.87 6.48
C LEU A 277 -13.53 -5.48 5.08
N CYS A 278 -14.65 -6.03 4.60
CA CYS A 278 -14.76 -6.60 3.26
C CYS A 278 -14.50 -5.55 2.17
N LEU A 279 -15.02 -4.33 2.32
CA LEU A 279 -14.78 -3.26 1.36
C LEU A 279 -13.39 -2.65 1.48
N PHE A 280 -12.81 -2.56 2.67
CA PHE A 280 -11.41 -2.15 2.81
C PHE A 280 -10.51 -3.09 2.01
N GLY A 281 -10.74 -4.41 2.09
CA GLY A 281 -10.03 -5.41 1.28
C GLY A 281 -10.26 -5.27 -0.25
N LEU A 282 -11.49 -4.96 -0.68
CA LEU A 282 -11.84 -4.82 -2.11
C LEU A 282 -11.37 -3.51 -2.75
N TYR A 283 -11.34 -2.41 -2.00
CA TYR A 283 -10.88 -1.10 -2.48
C TYR A 283 -9.36 -0.92 -2.35
N PHE A 284 -8.70 -1.64 -1.44
CA PHE A 284 -7.24 -1.82 -1.51
C PHE A 284 -6.83 -2.84 -2.57
N PHE A 285 -7.74 -3.71 -3.02
CA PHE A 285 -7.53 -4.47 -4.24
C PHE A 285 -7.59 -3.50 -5.43
N PRO A 286 -6.56 -3.48 -6.29
CA PRO A 286 -6.54 -2.66 -7.49
C PRO A 286 -7.54 -3.19 -8.54
N CYS A 287 -8.84 -3.22 -8.23
CA CYS A 287 -9.90 -3.32 -9.23
C CYS A 287 -9.86 -2.13 -10.22
N HIS A 288 -9.17 -1.04 -9.86
CA HIS A 288 -8.83 0.06 -10.76
C HIS A 288 -7.73 -0.28 -11.79
N PHE A 289 -7.03 -1.40 -11.67
CA PHE A 289 -5.88 -1.72 -12.52
C PHE A 289 -6.24 -1.84 -14.01
N TYR A 290 -7.31 -2.58 -14.32
CA TYR A 290 -7.74 -2.79 -15.71
C TYR A 290 -8.47 -1.57 -16.30
N SER A 291 -9.21 -0.82 -15.48
CA SER A 291 -9.89 0.41 -15.94
C SER A 291 -8.88 1.53 -16.19
N LEU A 292 -7.85 1.68 -15.33
CA LEU A 292 -6.78 2.67 -15.50
C LEU A 292 -5.92 2.39 -16.73
N GLN A 293 -5.55 1.14 -17.02
CA GLN A 293 -4.79 0.81 -18.24
C GLN A 293 -5.56 1.15 -19.54
N ARG A 294 -6.90 1.11 -19.53
CA ARG A 294 -7.73 1.53 -20.67
C ARG A 294 -7.95 3.04 -20.72
N ALA A 295 -8.11 3.71 -19.59
CA ALA A 295 -8.34 5.15 -19.49
C ALA A 295 -7.06 6.00 -19.61
N PHE A 296 -5.87 5.41 -19.46
CA PHE A 296 -4.56 6.08 -19.52
C PHE A 296 -4.33 7.03 -20.72
N PRO A 297 -4.77 6.71 -21.97
CA PRO A 297 -4.59 7.63 -23.09
C PRO A 297 -5.37 8.94 -22.91
N LEU A 298 -6.47 8.93 -22.15
CA LEU A 298 -7.34 10.09 -21.93
C LEU A 298 -6.79 11.05 -20.86
N SER A 299 -5.98 10.57 -19.91
CA SER A 299 -5.41 11.43 -18.86
C SER A 299 -4.20 12.23 -19.35
N LEU A 300 -3.37 11.66 -20.23
CA LEU A 300 -2.23 12.37 -20.84
C LEU A 300 -2.68 13.52 -21.75
N SER A 301 -3.78 13.36 -22.50
CA SER A 301 -4.37 14.47 -23.27
C SER A 301 -4.93 15.56 -22.37
N ALA A 302 -5.59 15.19 -21.25
CA ALA A 302 -6.12 16.15 -20.29
C ALA A 302 -5.03 16.94 -19.55
N LEU A 303 -3.85 16.35 -19.34
CA LEU A 303 -2.67 17.03 -18.79
C LEU A 303 -2.03 18.02 -19.78
N ALA A 304 -2.08 17.71 -21.08
CA ALA A 304 -1.55 18.58 -22.13
C ALA A 304 -2.42 19.83 -22.35
N ASP A 305 -3.75 19.68 -22.33
CA ASP A 305 -4.69 20.79 -22.58
C ASP A 305 -4.81 21.81 -21.43
N ARG A 306 -4.39 21.46 -20.20
CA ARG A 306 -4.50 22.34 -19.02
C ARG A 306 -3.21 23.04 -18.61
N ASN A 307 -2.08 22.69 -19.24
CA ASN A 307 -0.79 23.33 -19.03
C ASN A 307 -0.46 24.40 -20.09
N THR A 308 -1.42 24.71 -20.97
CA THR A 308 -1.43 25.86 -21.89
C THR A 308 -2.39 26.93 -21.36
#